data_AF-A0A6P0YUZ7-F1
#
_entry.id   AF-A0A6P0YUZ7-F1
#
_cell.length_a   1.000
_cell.length_b   1.000
_cell.length_c   1.000
_cell.angle_alpha   90.00
_cell.angle_beta   90.00
_cell.angle_gamma   90.00
#
_symmetry.space_group_name_H-M   'P 1'
#
loop_
_entity.id
_entity.type
_entity.pdbx_description
1 polymer ?
#
loop_
_entity_poly.entity_id
_entity_poly.type
_entity_poly.pdbx_seq_one_letter_code
_entity_poly.pdbx_strand_id
1 'polypeptide(L)'
;MVQRFSPTSSSTSTHPSAASLPLPESDHGSKAVPQWDNCRDEWLSDEPELESDFHRDQIDLLLRLMRWYWRERNDVYFSGNTTVYYDPDQRTNRNFRGPDIYVVFGAEKRSRNSWMVWKEGDKYPDVVFELLSYSTAKTDRTTKKELYQNEWKLSNYFWFHQETKEFRG
;
A
#
# COMPACT_ATOMS: atom_id res chain seq x y z
N MET A 1 42.86 -44.56 4.65
CA MET A 1 41.55 -45.02 4.13
C MET A 1 41.22 -44.13 2.94
N VAL A 2 41.92 -44.27 1.81
CA VAL A 2 41.62 -45.12 0.64
C VAL A 2 40.23 -44.85 0.06
N GLN A 3 40.18 -44.09 -1.04
CA GLN A 3 39.73 -44.67 -2.30
C GLN A 3 40.41 -43.98 -3.50
N ARG A 4 41.12 -44.83 -4.25
CA ARG A 4 41.68 -44.58 -5.58
C ARG A 4 40.58 -44.77 -6.61
N PHE A 5 40.65 -44.03 -7.72
CA PHE A 5 40.34 -44.60 -9.04
C PHE A 5 41.27 -43.99 -10.11
N SER A 6 41.72 -44.86 -11.01
CA SER A 6 42.41 -44.57 -12.27
C SER A 6 42.07 -45.73 -13.22
N PRO A 7 42.41 -45.68 -14.52
CA PRO A 7 41.96 -44.75 -15.55
C PRO A 7 41.49 -45.53 -16.81
N THR A 8 41.50 -44.88 -17.99
CA THR A 8 41.32 -45.37 -19.39
C THR A 8 39.91 -45.17 -19.96
N SER A 9 39.69 -44.74 -21.21
CA SER A 9 40.56 -44.69 -22.39
C SER A 9 40.16 -43.55 -23.36
N SER A 10 41.15 -43.19 -24.18
CA SER A 10 41.16 -42.25 -25.29
C SER A 10 40.24 -42.60 -26.46
N SER A 11 39.59 -41.59 -27.05
CA SER A 11 39.40 -41.56 -28.50
C SER A 11 39.52 -40.13 -29.03
N THR A 12 40.32 -40.01 -30.09
CA THR A 12 40.75 -38.78 -30.73
C THR A 12 39.83 -38.47 -31.91
N SER A 13 39.47 -37.20 -32.04
CA SER A 13 39.30 -36.44 -33.29
C SER A 13 38.46 -37.02 -34.44
N THR A 14 37.31 -36.38 -34.67
CA THR A 14 37.00 -35.82 -36.00
C THR A 14 36.17 -34.56 -35.81
N HIS A 15 36.76 -33.41 -36.15
CA HIS A 15 36.03 -32.14 -36.31
C HIS A 15 35.18 -32.20 -37.58
N PRO A 16 33.86 -31.94 -37.53
CA PRO A 16 33.13 -31.47 -38.68
C PRO A 16 33.33 -29.96 -38.83
N SER A 17 33.72 -29.59 -40.04
CA SER A 17 33.81 -28.22 -40.57
C SER A 17 32.63 -27.36 -40.14
N ALA A 18 32.91 -26.14 -39.68
CA ALA A 18 31.92 -25.12 -39.40
C ALA A 18 31.17 -24.76 -40.69
N ALA A 19 29.99 -25.33 -40.90
CA ALA A 19 28.99 -24.72 -41.75
C ALA A 19 28.52 -23.46 -41.03
N SER A 20 28.78 -22.30 -41.61
CA SER A 20 28.28 -21.01 -41.12
C SER A 20 26.76 -21.08 -41.02
N LEU A 21 26.26 -21.24 -39.79
CA LEU A 21 24.84 -21.03 -39.52
C LEU A 21 24.53 -19.56 -39.84
N PRO A 22 23.45 -19.27 -40.58
CA PRO A 22 23.05 -17.89 -40.79
C PRO A 22 22.77 -17.26 -39.42
N LEU A 23 23.31 -16.05 -39.21
CA LEU A 23 22.99 -15.25 -38.03
C LEU A 23 21.46 -15.11 -37.95
N PRO A 24 20.85 -15.21 -36.76
CA PRO A 24 19.43 -14.98 -36.63
C PRO A 24 19.13 -13.59 -37.17
N GLU A 25 18.21 -13.52 -38.14
CA GLU A 25 17.71 -12.25 -38.65
C GLU A 25 17.27 -11.40 -37.46
N SER A 26 17.74 -10.15 -37.44
CA SER A 26 17.33 -9.17 -36.46
C SER A 26 15.85 -8.88 -36.67
N ASP A 27 15.00 -9.70 -36.06
CA ASP A 27 13.59 -9.41 -35.91
C ASP A 27 13.49 -8.20 -34.98
N HIS A 28 13.45 -7.01 -35.59
CA HIS A 28 12.93 -5.80 -34.96
C HIS A 28 11.40 -5.91 -34.82
N GLY A 29 10.91 -7.07 -34.38
CA GLY A 29 9.59 -7.25 -33.81
C GLY A 29 9.68 -6.82 -32.36
N SER A 30 9.05 -5.69 -32.03
CA SER A 30 8.90 -5.20 -30.67
C SER A 30 8.51 -6.34 -29.74
N LYS A 31 9.42 -6.79 -28.87
CA LYS A 31 9.03 -7.64 -27.73
C LYS A 31 8.04 -6.81 -26.95
N ALA A 32 6.76 -7.19 -27.03
CA ALA A 32 5.72 -6.58 -26.22
C ALA A 32 6.19 -6.65 -24.76
N VAL A 33 6.36 -5.48 -24.16
CA VAL A 33 6.48 -5.37 -22.71
C VAL A 33 5.25 -6.09 -22.15
N PRO A 34 5.38 -7.03 -21.20
CA PRO A 34 4.20 -7.65 -20.62
C PRO A 34 3.36 -6.52 -20.03
N GLN A 35 2.18 -6.31 -20.62
CA GLN A 35 1.32 -5.19 -20.27
C GLN A 35 0.63 -5.53 -18.95
N TRP A 36 1.34 -5.33 -17.85
CA TRP A 36 0.79 -5.44 -16.49
C TRP A 36 -0.21 -4.33 -16.16
N ASP A 37 -0.31 -3.30 -17.02
CA ASP A 37 -1.09 -2.09 -16.77
C ASP A 37 -2.62 -2.29 -16.86
N ASN A 38 -3.09 -3.44 -17.36
CA ASN A 38 -4.52 -3.69 -17.62
C ASN A 38 -5.22 -4.55 -16.56
N CYS A 39 -4.60 -4.84 -15.41
CA CYS A 39 -5.28 -5.55 -14.33
C CYS A 39 -6.22 -4.65 -13.50
N ARG A 40 -6.82 -3.60 -14.09
CA ARG A 40 -7.70 -2.67 -13.38
C ARG A 40 -9.18 -3.00 -13.47
N ASP A 41 -9.61 -3.88 -14.38
CA ASP A 41 -11.02 -3.93 -14.75
C ASP A 41 -11.77 -5.26 -14.57
N GLU A 42 -11.16 -6.41 -14.29
CA GLU A 42 -11.93 -7.64 -14.59
C GLU A 42 -12.86 -8.18 -13.50
N TRP A 43 -12.62 -7.99 -12.20
CA TRP A 43 -13.56 -8.52 -11.18
C TRP A 43 -13.50 -7.74 -9.86
N LEU A 44 -14.31 -6.67 -9.74
CA LEU A 44 -14.59 -6.08 -8.43
C LEU A 44 -15.48 -7.04 -7.65
N SER A 45 -15.11 -7.38 -6.41
CA SER A 45 -15.98 -8.19 -5.55
C SER A 45 -17.21 -7.39 -5.15
N ASP A 46 -18.39 -8.03 -5.19
CA ASP A 46 -19.67 -7.49 -4.68
C ASP A 46 -19.79 -7.63 -3.14
N GLU A 47 -18.81 -8.25 -2.49
CA GLU A 47 -18.72 -8.47 -1.04
C GLU A 47 -18.20 -7.17 -0.35
N PRO A 48 -18.26 -6.99 0.99
CA PRO A 48 -18.01 -5.68 1.59
C PRO A 48 -16.65 -5.12 1.14
N GLU A 49 -16.59 -3.82 0.80
CA GLU A 49 -15.41 -3.17 0.23
C GLU A 49 -14.14 -3.53 1.04
N LEU A 50 -13.40 -4.52 0.55
CA LEU A 50 -12.09 -4.90 1.05
C LEU A 50 -11.03 -4.22 0.20
N GLU A 51 -9.87 -3.98 0.79
CA GLU A 51 -8.81 -3.29 0.08
C GLU A 51 -8.25 -4.11 -1.07
N SER A 52 -8.10 -3.45 -2.22
CA SER A 52 -7.31 -3.98 -3.33
C SER A 52 -5.82 -4.00 -2.96
N ASP A 53 -5.04 -4.92 -3.55
CA ASP A 53 -3.59 -4.97 -3.36
C ASP A 53 -2.93 -3.62 -3.72
N PHE A 54 -3.38 -2.98 -4.80
CA PHE A 54 -2.86 -1.69 -5.22
C PHE A 54 -3.09 -0.59 -4.19
N HIS A 55 -4.29 -0.51 -3.62
CA HIS A 55 -4.61 0.48 -2.57
C HIS A 55 -3.83 0.20 -1.29
N ARG A 56 -3.73 -1.07 -0.88
CA ARG A 56 -2.92 -1.48 0.28
C ARG A 56 -1.43 -1.11 0.11
N ASP A 57 -0.87 -1.33 -1.08
CA ASP A 57 0.53 -0.97 -1.38
C ASP A 57 0.74 0.55 -1.34
N GLN A 58 -0.23 1.35 -1.77
CA GLN A 58 -0.16 2.81 -1.65
C GLN A 58 -0.16 3.26 -0.19
N ILE A 59 -1.06 2.70 0.64
CA ILE A 59 -1.10 2.99 2.09
C ILE A 59 0.23 2.63 2.74
N ASP A 60 0.74 1.41 2.49
CA ASP A 60 1.98 0.93 3.08
C ASP A 60 3.17 1.79 2.66
N LEU A 61 3.29 2.14 1.37
CA LEU A 61 4.34 3.01 0.86
C LEU A 61 4.31 4.37 1.54
N LEU A 62 3.14 5.03 1.58
CA LEU A 62 3.01 6.36 2.17
C LEU A 62 3.29 6.34 3.67
N LEU A 63 2.77 5.36 4.41
CA LEU A 63 3.08 5.19 5.84
C LEU A 63 4.59 4.99 6.08
N ARG A 64 5.26 4.16 5.27
CA ARG A 64 6.72 3.96 5.38
C ARG A 64 7.49 5.24 5.14
N LEU A 65 7.13 6.00 4.11
CA LEU A 65 7.76 7.29 3.80
C LEU A 65 7.57 8.30 4.92
N MET A 66 6.35 8.44 5.45
CA MET A 66 6.07 9.34 6.58
C MET A 66 6.85 8.93 7.82
N ARG A 67 6.78 7.65 8.21
CA ARG A 67 7.53 7.13 9.37
C ARG A 67 9.03 7.32 9.22
N TRP A 68 9.57 7.19 8.01
CA TRP A 68 10.97 7.42 7.71
C TRP A 68 11.36 8.89 7.80
N TYR A 69 10.54 9.79 7.23
CA TYR A 69 10.77 11.23 7.27
C TYR A 69 10.75 11.76 8.71
N TRP A 70 9.81 11.31 9.54
CA TRP A 70 9.69 11.67 10.96
C TRP A 70 10.41 10.71 11.91
N ARG A 71 11.38 9.92 11.44
CA ARG A 71 11.99 8.85 12.25
C ARG A 71 12.68 9.33 13.53
N GLU A 72 13.23 10.55 13.52
CA GLU A 72 13.93 11.17 14.66
C GLU A 72 12.98 11.74 15.72
N ARG A 73 11.67 11.78 15.45
CA ARG A 73 10.64 12.20 16.41
C ARG A 73 10.01 10.99 17.09
N ASN A 74 9.79 11.11 18.40
CA ASN A 74 9.10 10.12 19.24
C ASN A 74 7.70 10.56 19.67
N ASP A 75 7.32 11.78 19.29
CA ASP A 75 6.06 12.45 19.62
C ASP A 75 5.15 12.57 18.39
N VAL A 76 5.24 11.66 17.43
CA VAL A 76 4.30 11.60 16.29
C VAL A 76 3.94 10.16 16.01
N TYR A 77 2.64 9.88 15.98
CA TYR A 77 2.09 8.57 15.67
C TYR A 77 1.50 8.57 14.26
N PHE A 78 1.86 7.57 13.46
CA PHE A 78 1.34 7.34 12.11
C PHE A 78 0.74 5.93 12.05
N SER A 79 -0.50 5.84 11.61
CA SER A 79 -1.20 4.57 11.37
C SER A 79 -2.21 4.75 10.26
N GLY A 80 -2.84 3.66 9.86
CA GLY A 80 -3.74 3.63 8.73
C GLY A 80 -4.39 2.26 8.63
N ASN A 81 -5.57 2.21 8.01
CA ASN A 81 -6.37 0.99 7.90
C ASN A 81 -6.53 0.25 9.25
N THR A 82 -6.66 1.04 10.33
CA THR A 82 -6.91 0.59 11.70
C THR A 82 -8.02 1.42 12.32
N THR A 83 -8.77 0.83 13.24
CA THR A 83 -9.95 1.47 13.81
C THR A 83 -9.61 2.65 14.72
N VAL A 84 -10.30 3.77 14.50
CA VAL A 84 -10.38 4.92 15.40
C VAL A 84 -11.74 4.93 16.06
N TYR A 85 -11.78 4.69 17.36
CA TYR A 85 -12.99 4.77 18.19
C TYR A 85 -13.08 6.15 18.84
N TYR A 86 -14.22 6.80 18.68
CA TYR A 86 -14.42 8.18 19.11
C TYR A 86 -15.64 8.39 20.01
N ASP A 87 -16.44 7.36 20.25
CA ASP A 87 -17.52 7.40 21.25
C ASP A 87 -17.04 6.77 22.58
N PRO A 88 -16.78 7.58 23.62
CA PRO A 88 -16.29 7.09 24.90
C PRO A 88 -17.32 6.24 25.65
N ASP A 89 -18.61 6.46 25.40
CA ASP A 89 -19.66 5.73 26.11
C ASP A 89 -19.93 4.36 25.48
N GLN A 90 -19.31 4.05 24.33
CA GLN A 90 -19.48 2.81 23.56
C GLN A 90 -20.96 2.41 23.39
N ARG A 91 -21.88 3.38 23.41
CA ARG A 91 -23.33 3.13 23.43
C ARG A 91 -23.79 2.48 22.14
N THR A 92 -22.99 2.59 21.08
CA THR A 92 -23.22 1.92 19.82
C THR A 92 -21.95 1.22 19.35
N ASN A 93 -22.08 -0.02 18.86
CA ASN A 93 -20.99 -0.76 18.19
C ASN A 93 -20.58 -0.16 16.82
N ARG A 94 -21.02 1.08 16.49
CA ARG A 94 -20.88 1.68 15.15
C ARG A 94 -20.11 3.00 15.12
N ASN A 95 -19.69 3.53 16.26
CA ASN A 95 -18.99 4.82 16.33
C ASN A 95 -17.47 4.64 16.23
N PHE A 96 -17.08 4.11 15.07
CA PHE A 96 -15.68 4.02 14.67
C PHE A 96 -15.51 4.39 13.20
N ARG A 97 -14.31 4.81 12.84
CA ARG A 97 -13.90 4.96 11.44
C ARG A 97 -12.54 4.28 11.24
N GLY A 98 -12.29 3.79 10.03
CA GLY A 98 -10.98 3.33 9.60
C GLY A 98 -10.49 4.27 8.50
N PRO A 99 -9.77 5.35 8.83
CA PRO A 99 -9.12 6.17 7.83
C PRO A 99 -7.99 5.38 7.16
N ASP A 100 -7.77 5.60 5.86
CA ASP A 100 -6.66 4.96 5.14
C ASP A 100 -5.33 5.29 5.81
N ILE A 101 -5.12 6.55 6.18
CA ILE A 101 -3.98 7.02 6.99
C ILE A 101 -4.44 8.13 7.93
N TYR A 102 -3.91 8.12 9.15
CA TYR A 102 -4.06 9.21 10.10
C TYR A 102 -2.79 9.47 10.90
N VAL A 103 -2.65 10.72 11.34
CA VAL A 103 -1.49 11.23 12.09
C VAL A 103 -1.95 11.84 13.40
N VAL A 104 -1.20 11.57 14.47
CA VAL A 104 -1.41 12.19 15.78
C VAL A 104 -0.10 12.81 16.27
N PHE A 105 -0.02 14.13 16.30
CA PHE A 105 1.12 14.88 16.83
C PHE A 105 1.09 14.93 18.35
N GLY A 106 2.24 14.89 19.01
CA GLY A 106 2.36 14.78 20.47
C GLY A 106 1.93 13.43 21.04
N ALA A 107 1.73 12.40 20.21
CA ALA A 107 1.42 11.05 20.65
C ALA A 107 2.68 10.19 20.67
N GLU A 108 2.78 9.30 21.66
CA GLU A 108 3.89 8.36 21.76
C GLU A 108 3.95 7.44 20.54
N LYS A 109 5.15 7.33 19.96
CA LYS A 109 5.48 6.43 18.86
C LYS A 109 5.59 4.98 19.34
N ARG A 110 4.43 4.35 19.54
CA ARG A 110 4.28 2.91 19.83
C ARG A 110 3.17 2.27 19.00
N SER A 111 3.25 0.97 18.78
CA SER A 111 2.22 0.21 18.07
C SER A 111 0.90 0.16 18.85
N ARG A 112 -0.22 0.17 18.11
CA ARG A 112 -1.58 0.06 18.64
C ARG A 112 -2.42 -0.81 17.71
N ASN A 113 -3.35 -1.57 18.27
CA ASN A 113 -4.35 -2.31 17.48
C ASN A 113 -5.49 -1.40 17.01
N SER A 114 -5.75 -0.32 17.74
CA SER A 114 -6.75 0.70 17.44
C SER A 114 -6.38 2.01 18.16
N TRP A 115 -6.93 3.12 17.68
CA TRP A 115 -6.89 4.40 18.37
C TRP A 115 -8.20 4.59 19.14
N MET A 116 -8.16 4.60 20.46
CA MET A 116 -9.33 4.82 21.30
C MET A 116 -9.19 6.20 21.94
N VAL A 117 -9.96 7.18 21.48
CA VAL A 117 -9.81 8.60 21.85
C VAL A 117 -9.73 8.79 23.37
N TRP A 118 -10.60 8.14 24.14
CA TRP A 118 -10.63 8.22 25.60
C TRP A 118 -9.45 7.54 26.31
N LYS A 119 -8.75 6.59 25.66
CA LYS A 119 -7.51 5.98 26.19
C LYS A 119 -6.27 6.81 25.86
N GLU A 120 -6.38 7.74 24.91
CA GLU A 120 -5.29 8.58 24.44
C GLU A 120 -5.46 10.05 24.89
N GLY A 121 -6.25 10.28 25.95
CA GLY A 121 -6.42 11.60 26.57
C GLY A 121 -7.33 12.55 25.78
N ASP A 122 -8.46 12.03 25.29
CA ASP A 122 -9.42 12.73 24.43
C ASP A 122 -8.80 13.30 23.16
N LYS A 123 -7.73 12.65 22.70
CA LYS A 123 -6.96 13.07 21.55
C LYS A 123 -7.49 12.42 20.28
N TYR A 124 -7.93 13.25 19.36
CA TYR A 124 -8.32 12.84 18.02
C TYR A 124 -7.12 12.85 17.07
N PRO A 125 -7.21 12.19 15.91
CA PRO A 125 -6.29 12.43 14.82
C PRO A 125 -6.20 13.91 14.46
N ASP A 126 -4.97 14.39 14.21
CA ASP A 126 -4.69 15.76 13.77
C ASP A 126 -4.76 15.89 12.24
N VAL A 127 -4.46 14.80 11.54
CA VAL A 127 -4.49 14.71 10.08
C VAL A 127 -5.09 13.37 9.66
N VAL A 128 -5.91 13.39 8.62
CA VAL A 128 -6.39 12.19 7.92
C VAL A 128 -6.09 12.34 6.42
N PHE A 129 -5.60 11.26 5.80
CA PHE A 129 -5.50 11.11 4.35
C PHE A 129 -6.35 9.92 3.91
N GLU A 130 -7.22 10.13 2.91
CA GLU A 130 -7.96 9.05 2.23
C GLU A 130 -7.45 8.91 0.79
N LEU A 131 -7.25 7.67 0.34
CA LEU A 131 -6.84 7.32 -1.02
C LEU A 131 -8.08 6.81 -1.77
N LEU A 132 -8.63 7.65 -2.65
CA LEU A 132 -9.92 7.40 -3.27
C LEU A 132 -9.83 6.41 -4.42
N SER A 133 -10.80 5.50 -4.46
CA SER A 133 -11.21 4.76 -5.64
C SER A 133 -12.45 5.40 -6.27
N TYR A 134 -12.87 4.93 -7.45
CA TYR A 134 -14.15 5.38 -8.03
C TYR A 134 -15.37 5.01 -7.15
N SER A 135 -15.33 3.89 -6.41
CA SER A 135 -16.45 3.47 -5.56
C SER A 135 -16.57 4.32 -4.29
N THR A 136 -15.44 4.71 -3.69
CA THR A 136 -15.43 5.42 -2.41
C THR A 136 -15.47 6.95 -2.55
N ALA A 137 -15.08 7.48 -3.71
CA ALA A 137 -14.88 8.92 -3.92
C ALA A 137 -16.06 9.80 -3.52
N LYS A 138 -17.31 9.36 -3.74
CA LYS A 138 -18.49 10.14 -3.34
C LYS A 138 -18.61 10.25 -1.82
N THR A 139 -18.51 9.12 -1.13
CA THR A 139 -18.68 9.03 0.33
C THR A 139 -17.57 9.76 1.07
N ASP A 140 -16.33 9.65 0.59
CA ASP A 140 -15.17 10.31 1.19
C ASP A 140 -15.27 11.84 1.06
N ARG A 141 -15.66 12.33 -0.12
CA ARG A 141 -15.81 13.77 -0.39
C ARG A 141 -16.94 14.43 0.40
N THR A 142 -17.97 13.68 0.80
CA THR A 142 -19.14 14.24 1.51
C THR A 142 -19.18 13.77 2.97
N THR A 143 -19.62 12.54 3.20
CA THR A 143 -20.09 12.06 4.50
C THR A 143 -18.93 11.89 5.49
N LYS A 144 -17.78 11.36 5.02
CA LYS A 144 -16.60 11.24 5.89
C LYS A 144 -16.00 12.60 6.22
N LYS A 145 -15.87 13.48 5.22
CA LYS A 145 -15.38 14.86 5.43
C LYS A 145 -16.21 15.60 6.48
N GLU A 146 -17.53 15.58 6.35
CA GLU A 146 -18.43 16.22 7.33
C GLU A 146 -18.25 15.62 8.73
N LEU A 147 -18.16 14.30 8.87
CA LEU A 147 -17.95 13.66 10.16
C LEU A 147 -16.61 14.04 10.79
N TYR A 148 -15.51 13.96 10.03
CA TYR A 148 -14.19 14.29 10.52
C TYR A 148 -14.11 15.78 10.93
N GLN A 149 -14.66 16.69 10.12
CA GLN A 149 -14.65 18.11 10.43
C GLN A 149 -15.57 18.48 11.60
N ASN A 150 -16.78 17.90 11.65
CA ASN A 150 -17.79 18.32 12.61
C ASN A 150 -17.72 17.57 13.94
N GLU A 151 -17.43 16.26 13.92
CA GLU A 151 -17.34 15.46 15.14
C GLU A 151 -15.92 15.47 15.70
N TRP A 152 -14.92 15.13 14.87
CA TRP A 152 -13.53 15.04 15.34
C TRP A 152 -12.83 16.40 15.38
N LYS A 153 -13.46 17.45 14.85
CA LYS A 153 -12.89 18.80 14.74
C LYS A 153 -11.53 18.81 14.03
N LEU A 154 -11.33 17.87 13.10
CA LEU A 154 -10.12 17.72 12.30
C LEU A 154 -9.93 18.98 11.44
N SER A 155 -8.79 19.65 11.65
CA SER A 155 -8.42 20.82 10.85
C SER A 155 -7.82 20.43 9.49
N ASN A 156 -7.27 19.20 9.38
CA ASN A 156 -6.54 18.74 8.21
C ASN A 156 -7.09 17.40 7.72
N TYR A 157 -7.95 17.45 6.70
CA TYR A 157 -8.46 16.27 6.02
C TYR A 157 -8.10 16.36 4.55
N PHE A 158 -7.34 15.40 4.05
CA PHE A 158 -6.88 15.37 2.67
C PHE A 158 -7.37 14.12 1.95
N TRP A 159 -7.53 14.22 0.63
CA TRP A 159 -7.74 13.05 -0.20
C TRP A 159 -6.93 13.09 -1.49
N PHE A 160 -6.55 11.92 -1.98
CA PHE A 160 -5.92 11.74 -3.28
C PHE A 160 -6.70 10.73 -4.10
N HIS A 161 -7.10 11.09 -5.32
CA HIS A 161 -7.75 10.17 -6.25
C HIS A 161 -6.73 9.62 -7.24
N GLN A 162 -6.47 8.32 -7.17
CA GLN A 162 -5.38 7.70 -7.91
C GLN A 162 -5.51 7.77 -9.44
N GLU A 163 -6.73 7.71 -9.98
CA GLU A 163 -6.96 7.78 -11.43
C GLU A 163 -6.95 9.20 -11.97
N THR A 164 -7.68 10.12 -11.34
CA THR A 164 -7.74 11.53 -11.79
C THR A 164 -6.50 12.34 -11.38
N LYS A 165 -5.65 11.78 -10.50
CA LYS A 165 -4.51 12.47 -9.86
C LYS A 165 -4.90 13.71 -9.06
N GLU A 166 -6.18 13.84 -8.69
CA GLU A 166 -6.65 14.95 -7.87
C GLU A 166 -6.13 14.81 -6.44
N PHE A 167 -5.56 15.89 -5.91
CA PHE A 167 -5.24 16.04 -4.49
C PHE A 167 -5.96 17.27 -3.92
N ARG A 168 -6.60 17.13 -2.76
CA ARG A 168 -7.36 18.21 -2.09
C ARG A 168 -7.26 18.12 -0.57
N GLY A 169 -7.52 19.24 0.09
CA GLY A 169 -7.78 19.38 1.53
C GLY A 169 -8.66 20.59 1.78
#